data_AF-A0A7X7ZSV1-F1
#
_entry.id   AF-A0A7X7ZSV1-F1
#
_cell.length_a   1.000
_cell.length_b   1.000
_cell.length_c   1.000
_cell.angle_alpha   90.00
_cell.angle_beta   90.00
_cell.angle_gamma   90.00
#
_symmetry.space_group_name_H-M   'P 1'
#
loop_
_entity.id
_entity.type
_entity.pdbx_description
1 polymer ?
#
loop_
_entity_poly.entity_id
_entity_poly.type
_entity_poly.pdbx_seq_one_letter_code
_entity_poly.pdbx_strand_id
1 'polypeptide(L)' 'MQTELFYLLIASVFIIAVLYSAVGHAGASGYIAVMSLLSLAPNEIKPTALTLNILVGSIAAWQFYKAGHFSWSLFWP' A
#
# COMPACT_ATOMS: atom_id res chain seq x y z
N MET A 1 -9.29 8.22 23.41
CA MET A 1 -8.33 8.85 22.47
C MET A 1 -7.49 7.84 21.72
N GLN A 2 -6.83 6.88 22.37
CA GLN A 2 -5.97 5.90 21.68
C GLN A 2 -6.73 5.02 20.67
N THR A 3 -7.92 4.54 21.03
CA THR A 3 -8.74 3.67 20.16
C THR A 3 -9.24 4.39 18.91
N GLU A 4 -9.62 5.67 19.04
CA GLU A 4 -10.04 6.52 17.91
C GLU A 4 -8.91 6.67 16.88
N LEU A 5 -7.69 6.94 17.34
CA LEU A 5 -6.51 7.04 16.47
C LEU A 5 -6.20 5.72 15.76
N PHE A 6 -6.42 4.59 16.44
CA PHE A 6 -6.23 3.26 15.85
C PHE A 6 -7.23 2.98 14.73
N TYR A 7 -8.52 3.27 14.95
CA TYR A 7 -9.53 3.12 13.89
C TYR A 7 -9.27 4.06 12.71
N LEU A 8 -8.85 5.30 12.98
CA LEU A 8 -8.50 6.27 11.93
C LEU A 8 -7.30 5.80 11.10
N LEU A 9 -6.27 5.24 11.75
CA LEU A 9 -5.11 4.65 11.08
C LEU A 9 -5.55 3.53 10.12
N ILE A 10 -6.33 2.57 10.60
CA ILE A 10 -6.80 1.43 9.80
C ILE A 10 -7.62 1.92 8.61
N ALA A 11 -8.60 2.79 8.85
CA ALA A 11 -9.46 3.32 7.80
C ALA A 11 -8.66 4.06 6.72
N SER A 12 -7.71 4.90 7.13
CA SER A 12 -6.85 5.67 6.22
C SER A 12 -5.93 4.78 5.40
N VAL A 13 -5.26 3.81 6.04
CA VAL A 13 -4.40 2.84 5.35
C VAL A 13 -5.21 2.00 4.36
N PHE A 14 -6.40 1.56 4.75
CA PHE A 14 -7.31 0.81 3.88
C PHE A 14 -7.71 1.62 2.64
N ILE A 15 -8.12 2.88 2.82
CA ILE A 15 -8.49 3.78 1.71
C ILE A 15 -7.31 3.95 0.75
N ILE A 16 -6.11 4.22 1.26
CA ILE A 16 -4.92 4.40 0.42
C ILE A 16 -4.58 3.12 -0.33
N ALA A 17 -4.67 1.96 0.33
CA ALA A 17 -4.39 0.67 -0.30
C ALA A 17 -5.38 0.36 -1.44
N VAL A 18 -6.67 0.68 -1.26
CA VAL A 18 -7.68 0.55 -2.31
C VAL A 18 -7.38 1.49 -3.48
N LEU A 19 -7.07 2.75 -3.22
CA LEU A 19 -6.78 3.74 -4.27
C LEU A 19 -5.53 3.35 -5.09
N TYR A 20 -4.46 2.92 -4.41
CA TYR A 20 -3.24 2.42 -5.06
C TYR A 20 -3.48 1.16 -5.87
N SER A 21 -4.25 0.21 -5.34
CA SER A 21 -4.63 -1.01 -6.06
C SER A 21 -5.49 -0.71 -7.30
N ALA A 22 -6.39 0.28 -7.22
CA ALA A 22 -7.29 0.63 -8.32
C ALA A 22 -6.56 1.19 -9.55
N VAL A 23 -5.47 1.93 -9.34
CA VAL A 23 -4.61 2.46 -10.41
C VAL A 23 -3.51 1.46 -10.81
N GLY A 24 -3.32 0.39 -10.03
CA GLY A 24 -2.22 -0.56 -10.19
C GLY A 24 -0.86 0.01 -9.76
N HIS A 25 -0.84 1.09 -8.98
CA HIS A 25 0.37 1.77 -8.54
C HIS A 25 0.72 1.37 -7.11
N ALA A 26 1.77 0.56 -6.93
CA ALA A 26 2.31 0.26 -5.61
C ALA A 26 3.17 1.44 -5.11
N GLY A 27 2.54 2.38 -4.40
CA GLY A 27 3.21 3.49 -3.72
C GLY A 27 3.33 3.29 -2.21
N ALA A 28 4.42 3.76 -1.60
CA ALA A 28 4.58 3.77 -0.14
C ALA A 28 4.22 5.13 0.50
N SER A 29 4.17 6.20 -0.29
CA SER A 29 4.10 7.58 0.21
C SER A 29 2.83 7.88 1.00
N GLY A 30 1.67 7.37 0.57
CA GLY A 30 0.41 7.55 1.30
C GLY A 30 0.44 6.95 2.70
N TYR A 31 0.92 5.71 2.85
CA TYR A 31 1.01 5.05 4.16
C TYR A 31 1.98 5.78 5.08
N ILE A 32 3.15 6.19 4.55
CA ILE A 32 4.15 6.95 5.29
C ILE A 32 3.55 8.27 5.78
N ALA A 33 2.79 8.98 4.94
CA ALA A 33 2.16 10.24 5.31
C ALA A 33 1.18 10.08 6.48
N VAL A 34 0.25 9.14 6.39
CA VAL A 34 -0.74 8.88 7.46
C VAL A 34 -0.04 8.46 8.75
N MET A 35 0.91 7.54 8.68
CA MET A 35 1.63 7.07 9.86
C MET A 35 2.49 8.18 10.50
N SER A 36 3.06 9.08 9.68
CA SER A 36 3.81 10.24 10.17
C SER A 36 2.89 11.28 10.84
N LEU A 37 1.71 11.55 10.25
CA LEU A 37 0.71 12.45 10.84
C LEU A 37 0.20 11.93 12.20
N LEU A 38 0.12 10.61 12.35
CA LEU A 38 -0.25 9.96 13.60
C LEU A 38 0.94 9.76 14.56
N SER A 39 2.09 10.35 14.25
CA SER A 39 3.30 10.34 15.10
C SER A 39 3.84 8.94 15.42
N LEU A 40 3.71 7.97 14.50
CA LEU A 40 4.37 6.67 14.64
C LEU A 40 5.89 6.80 14.54
N ALA A 41 6.61 5.94 15.27
CA ALA A 41 8.06 5.93 15.23
C ALA A 41 8.58 5.50 13.84
N PRO A 42 9.65 6.12 13.30
CA PRO A 42 10.22 5.75 12.00
C PRO A 42 10.60 4.27 11.87
N ASN A 43 10.93 3.62 13.00
CA ASN A 43 11.24 2.19 13.06
C ASN A 43 10.02 1.30 12.78
N GLU A 44 8.81 1.79 13.04
CA GLU A 44 7.54 1.10 12.73
C GLU A 44 7.04 1.46 11.33
N ILE A 45 7.21 2.73 10.91
CA ILE A 45 6.71 3.24 9.63
C ILE A 45 7.36 2.49 8.46
N LYS A 46 8.69 2.38 8.44
CA LYS A 46 9.43 1.79 7.31
C LYS A 46 9.02 0.33 7.02
N PRO A 47 9.07 -0.61 7.97
CA PRO A 47 8.70 -1.99 7.71
C PRO A 47 7.21 -2.14 7.37
N THR A 48 6.34 -1.37 8.02
CA THR A 48 4.89 -1.41 7.76
C THR A 48 4.56 -0.91 6.35
N ALA A 49 5.12 0.24 5.95
CA ALA A 49 4.92 0.79 4.61
C ALA A 49 5.44 -0.15 3.52
N LEU A 50 6.61 -0.76 3.72
CA LEU A 50 7.18 -1.73 2.78
C LEU A 50 6.28 -2.96 2.63
N THR A 51 5.80 -3.51 3.75
CA THR A 51 4.92 -4.69 3.76
C THR A 51 3.62 -4.42 3.00
N LEU A 52 2.99 -3.27 3.29
CA LEU A 52 1.77 -2.84 2.59
C LEU A 52 2.02 -2.64 1.09
N ASN A 53 3.17 -2.05 0.73
CA ASN A 53 3.52 -1.80 -0.66
C ASN A 53 3.72 -3.10 -1.45
N ILE A 54 4.39 -4.09 -0.86
CA ILE A 54 4.56 -5.42 -1.47
C ILE A 54 3.20 -6.10 -1.63
N LEU A 55 2.34 -6.04 -0.61
CA LEU A 55 1.01 -6.65 -0.65
C LEU A 55 0.16 -6.05 -1.78
N VAL A 56 0.06 -4.72 -1.85
CA VAL A 56 -0.71 -4.02 -2.90
C VAL A 56 -0.11 -4.26 -4.28
N GLY A 57 1.21 -4.19 -4.42
CA GLY A 57 1.90 -4.50 -5.67
C GLY A 57 1.67 -5.94 -6.14
N SER A 58 1.65 -6.89 -5.20
CA SER A 58 1.36 -8.30 -5.52
C SER A 58 -0.08 -8.51 -5.97
N ILE A 59 -1.05 -7.83 -5.34
CA ILE A 59 -2.45 -7.86 -5.76
C ILE A 59 -2.58 -7.27 -7.17
N ALA A 60 -1.96 -6.12 -7.44
CA ALA A 60 -1.98 -5.50 -8.76
C ALA A 60 -1.38 -6.43 -9.82
N ALA A 61 -0.18 -6.98 -9.57
CA ALA A 61 0.47 -7.94 -10.46
C ALA A 61 -0.41 -9.18 -10.73
N TRP A 62 -1.03 -9.73 -9.68
CA TRP A 62 -1.95 -10.86 -9.81
C TRP A 62 -3.18 -10.52 -10.66
N GLN A 63 -3.76 -9.33 -10.48
CA GLN A 63 -4.90 -8.89 -11.28
C GLN A 63 -4.54 -8.72 -12.76
N PHE A 64 -3.38 -8.13 -13.07
CA PHE A 64 -2.90 -8.01 -14.45
C PHE A 64 -2.59 -9.38 -15.08
N TYR A 65 -2.02 -10.30 -14.30
CA TYR A 65 -1.78 -11.68 -14.72
C TYR A 65 -3.08 -12.39 -15.07
N LYS A 66 -4.07 -12.35 -14.17
CA LYS A 66 -5.39 -12.95 -14.39
C LYS A 66 -6.14 -12.33 -15.57
N ALA A 67 -5.98 -11.03 -15.80
CA ALA A 67 -6.62 -10.33 -16.92
C ALA A 67 -5.98 -10.63 -18.29
N GLY A 68 -4.89 -11.41 -18.35
CA GLY A 68 -4.21 -11.77 -19.60
C GLY A 68 -3.43 -10.62 -20.25
N HIS A 69 -3.36 -9.45 -19.59
CA HIS A 69 -2.61 -8.28 -20.06
C HIS A 69 -1.16 -8.26 -19.58
N PHE A 70 -0.73 -9.28 -18.83
CA PHE A 70 0.63 -9.36 -18.32
C PHE A 70 1.60 -9.84 -19.41
N SER A 71 2.20 -8.90 -20.13
CA SER A 71 3.28 -9.19 -21.07
C SER A 71 4.60 -9.39 -20.33
N TRP A 72 5.03 -10.64 -20.18
CA TRP A 72 6.32 -10.98 -19.58
C TRP A 72 7.49 -10.32 -20.32
N SER A 73 7.37 -10.15 -21.64
CA SER A 73 8.38 -9.47 -22.46
C SER A 73 8.56 -7.99 -22.13
N LEU A 74 7.60 -7.35 -21.45
CA LEU A 74 7.67 -5.93 -21.07
C LEU A 74 8.00 -5.75 -19.57
N PHE A 75 7.77 -6.79 -18.75
CA PHE A 75 7.94 -6.73 -17.31
C PHE A 75 9.35 -7.10 -16.85
N TRP A 76 10.05 -7.98 -17.58
CA TRP A 76 11.45 -8.32 -17.32
C TRP A 76 12.38 -7.53 -18.27
N PRO A 77 13.31 -6.70 -17.77
CA PRO A 77 14.31 -6.05 -18.62
C PRO A 77 15.34 -7.05 -19.20
#